data_AF-A0A943SBG4-F1
#
_entry.id   AF-A0A943SBG4-F1
#
_cell.length_a   1.000
_cell.length_b   1.000
_cell.length_c   1.000
_cell.angle_alpha   90.00
_cell.angle_beta   90.00
_cell.angle_gamma   90.00
#
_symmetry.space_group_name_H-M   'P 1'
#
loop_
_entity.id
_entity.type
_entity.pdbx_description
1 polymer ?
#
loop_
_entity_poly.entity_id
_entity_poly.type
_entity_poly.pdbx_seq_one_letter_code
_entity_poly.pdbx_strand_id
1 'polypeptide(L)'
;MDKDMIKKQSLEVIEEVIPELDADNLDTSASITDDYDVNSVSIIKLLVGLEDKFNVEFDDSELALNKYKSFDDVIESVEKKMN
;
A
#
# COMPACT_ATOMS: atom_id res chain seq x y z
N MET A 1 14.11 -6.91 -7.04
CA MET A 1 13.57 -5.76 -7.78
C MET A 1 14.23 -4.50 -7.25
N ASP A 2 14.35 -3.46 -8.06
CA ASP A 2 14.78 -2.14 -7.57
C ASP A 2 13.68 -1.52 -6.70
N LYS A 3 14.06 -0.87 -5.59
CA LYS A 3 13.15 -0.19 -4.65
C LYS A 3 12.26 0.84 -5.36
N ASP A 4 12.84 1.59 -6.29
CA ASP A 4 12.10 2.57 -7.10
C ASP A 4 11.00 1.91 -7.95
N MET A 5 11.23 0.68 -8.42
CA MET A 5 10.24 -0.07 -9.19
C MET A 5 9.12 -0.60 -8.29
N ILE A 6 9.44 -1.08 -7.09
CA ILE A 6 8.44 -1.50 -6.10
C ILE A 6 7.56 -0.31 -5.71
N LYS A 7 8.16 0.84 -5.37
CA LYS A 7 7.41 2.06 -5.03
C LYS A 7 6.47 2.46 -6.16
N LYS A 8 6.96 2.51 -7.41
CA LYS A 8 6.14 2.85 -8.57
C LYS A 8 4.97 1.88 -8.77
N GLN A 9 5.23 0.58 -8.74
CA GLN A 9 4.18 -0.44 -8.92
C GLN A 9 3.18 -0.44 -7.77
N SER A 10 3.60 -0.17 -6.54
CA SER A 10 2.69 -0.01 -5.40
C SER A 10 1.78 1.21 -5.56
N LEU A 11 2.31 2.33 -6.06
CA LEU A 11 1.51 3.52 -6.37
C LEU A 11 0.46 3.25 -7.44
N GLU A 12 0.80 2.49 -8.49
CA GLU A 12 -0.18 2.05 -9.51
C GLU A 12 -1.34 1.27 -8.85
N VAL A 13 -1.04 0.34 -7.93
CA VAL A 13 -2.08 -0.43 -7.23
C VAL A 13 -2.91 0.46 -6.31
N ILE A 14 -2.30 1.46 -5.66
CA ILE A 14 -3.02 2.43 -4.82
C ILE A 14 -4.05 3.19 -5.65
N GLU A 15 -3.67 3.70 -6.82
CA GLU A 15 -4.58 4.41 -7.73
C GLU A 15 -5.69 3.47 -8.28
N GLU A 16 -5.37 2.22 -8.57
CA GLU A 16 -6.37 1.23 -9.01
C GLU A 16 -7.41 0.90 -7.93
N VAL A 17 -6.97 0.78 -6.67
CA VAL A 17 -7.84 0.43 -5.54
C VAL A 17 -8.59 1.64 -5.00
N ILE A 18 -7.93 2.80 -4.99
CA ILE A 18 -8.43 4.07 -4.46
C ILE A 18 -8.27 5.13 -5.56
N PRO A 19 -9.17 5.15 -6.56
CA PRO A 19 -9.08 6.06 -7.72
C PRO A 19 -9.26 7.54 -7.37
N GLU A 20 -9.59 7.84 -6.11
CA GLU A 20 -9.63 9.21 -5.58
C GLU A 20 -8.24 9.76 -5.26
N LEU A 21 -7.23 8.89 -5.20
CA LEU A 21 -5.84 9.23 -4.94
C LEU A 21 -5.06 9.31 -6.25
N ASP A 22 -4.42 10.46 -6.47
CA ASP A 22 -3.52 10.66 -7.59
C ASP A 22 -2.12 10.16 -7.21
N ALA A 23 -1.70 9.03 -7.80
CA ALA A 23 -0.40 8.41 -7.55
C ALA A 23 0.79 9.34 -7.82
N ASP A 24 0.67 10.29 -8.75
CA ASP A 24 1.75 11.23 -9.09
C ASP A 24 1.88 12.37 -8.06
N ASN A 25 0.81 12.68 -7.33
CA ASN A 25 0.76 13.76 -6.33
C ASN A 25 0.54 13.25 -4.90
N LEU A 26 0.58 11.93 -4.69
CA LEU A 26 0.35 11.30 -3.39
C LEU A 26 1.53 11.57 -2.44
N ASP A 27 1.24 12.13 -1.26
CA ASP A 27 2.20 12.17 -0.17
C ASP A 27 2.20 10.82 0.55
N THR A 28 3.15 9.97 0.18
CA THR A 28 3.26 8.62 0.77
C THR A 28 3.61 8.62 2.26
N SER A 29 4.04 9.76 2.81
CA SER A 29 4.41 9.92 4.21
C SER A 29 3.28 10.42 5.10
N ALA A 30 2.20 10.92 4.49
CA ALA A 30 1.01 11.40 5.19
C ALA A 30 0.16 10.26 5.78
N SER A 31 -0.73 10.61 6.72
CA SER A 31 -1.56 9.64 7.43
C SER A 31 -2.63 9.08 6.51
N ILE A 32 -2.61 7.76 6.25
CA ILE A 32 -3.63 7.14 5.39
C ILE A 32 -5.03 7.29 5.98
N THR A 33 -5.17 7.34 7.30
CA THR A 33 -6.48 7.47 7.96
C THR A 33 -6.91 8.93 8.12
N ASP A 34 -5.99 9.82 8.50
CA ASP A 34 -6.36 11.20 8.84
C ASP A 34 -6.37 12.12 7.61
N ASP A 35 -5.44 11.93 6.67
CA ASP A 35 -5.31 12.77 5.48
C ASP A 35 -6.07 12.20 4.28
N TYR A 36 -6.18 10.87 4.19
CA TYR A 36 -6.76 10.16 3.04
C TYR A 36 -8.04 9.35 3.34
N ASP A 37 -8.55 9.38 4.58
CA ASP A 37 -9.76 8.67 5.04
C ASP A 37 -9.81 7.18 4.64
N VAL A 38 -8.62 6.55 4.55
CA VAL A 38 -8.49 5.13 4.23
C VAL A 38 -9.02 4.30 5.40
N ASN A 39 -10.01 3.47 5.11
CA ASN A 39 -10.60 2.56 6.08
C ASN A 39 -10.02 1.14 5.99
N SER A 40 -10.46 0.28 6.89
CA SER A 40 -10.00 -1.11 6.97
C SER A 40 -10.32 -1.94 5.73
N VAL A 41 -11.37 -1.60 4.99
CA VAL A 41 -11.71 -2.32 3.75
C VAL A 41 -10.79 -1.90 2.61
N SER A 42 -10.49 -0.60 2.50
CA SER A 42 -9.58 -0.07 1.48
C SER A 42 -8.16 -0.60 1.67
N ILE A 43 -7.65 -0.66 2.91
CA ILE A 43 -6.29 -1.21 3.15
C ILE A 43 -6.21 -2.71 2.87
N ILE A 44 -7.24 -3.50 3.21
CA ILE A 44 -7.25 -4.94 2.90
C ILE A 44 -7.23 -5.14 1.38
N LYS A 45 -8.04 -4.40 0.63
CA LYS A 45 -8.04 -4.45 -0.84
C LYS A 45 -6.69 -4.04 -1.43
N LEU A 46 -6.06 -3.00 -0.87
CA LEU A 46 -4.74 -2.55 -1.29
C LEU A 46 -3.71 -3.67 -1.09
N LEU A 47 -3.65 -4.25 0.11
CA LEU A 47 -2.70 -5.33 0.41
C LEU A 47 -2.92 -6.53 -0.50
N VAL A 48 -4.18 -6.97 -0.70
CA VAL A 48 -4.50 -8.07 -1.63
C VAL A 48 -4.12 -7.74 -3.08
N GLY A 49 -4.29 -6.48 -3.52
CA GLY A 49 -3.82 -6.04 -4.83
C GLY A 49 -2.29 -6.09 -4.96
N LEU A 50 -1.58 -5.75 -3.88
CA LEU A 50 -0.12 -5.84 -3.82
C LEU A 50 0.36 -7.31 -3.78
N GLU A 51 -0.36 -8.21 -3.12
CA GLU A 51 -0.09 -9.65 -3.16
C GLU A 51 -0.10 -10.18 -4.60
N ASP A 52 -1.15 -9.86 -5.35
CA ASP A 52 -1.28 -10.28 -6.75
C ASP A 52 -0.19 -9.64 -7.64
N LYS A 53 0.07 -8.33 -7.45
CA LYS A 53 1.05 -7.58 -8.24
C LYS A 53 2.49 -8.06 -8.02
N PHE A 54 2.87 -8.33 -6.78
CA PHE A 54 4.24 -8.68 -6.40
C PHE A 54 4.44 -10.17 -6.13
N ASN A 55 3.37 -10.98 -6.21
CA ASN A 55 3.35 -12.39 -5.86
C ASN A 55 3.90 -12.64 -4.45
N VAL A 56 3.40 -11.86 -3.48
CA VAL A 56 3.70 -11.94 -2.04
C VAL A 56 2.45 -12.37 -1.26
N GLU A 57 2.61 -12.74 0.01
CA GLU A 57 1.50 -13.14 0.88
C GLU A 57 1.62 -12.40 2.22
N PHE A 58 0.52 -11.77 2.65
CA PHE A 58 0.33 -11.10 3.91
C PHE A 58 -0.54 -11.96 4.83
N ASP A 59 -0.08 -12.15 6.06
CA ASP A 59 -0.88 -12.84 7.07
C ASP A 59 -2.10 -11.99 7.48
N ASP A 60 -3.17 -12.62 7.98
CA ASP A 60 -4.35 -11.93 8.53
C ASP A 60 -3.98 -10.85 9.57
N SER A 61 -2.90 -11.08 10.32
CA SER A 61 -2.42 -10.12 11.31
C SER A 61 -1.79 -8.88 10.67
N GLU A 62 -1.23 -9.02 9.47
CA GLU A 62 -0.62 -7.93 8.69
C GLU A 62 -1.70 -7.08 8.04
N LEU A 63 -2.85 -7.65 7.66
CA LEU A 63 -3.97 -6.93 7.05
C LEU A 63 -4.66 -5.88 7.94
N ALA A 64 -4.22 -5.72 9.19
CA ALA A 64 -4.82 -4.80 10.14
C ALA A 64 -4.42 -3.34 9.86
N LEU A 65 -5.40 -2.47 9.60
CA LEU A 65 -5.20 -1.04 9.30
C LEU A 65 -4.26 -0.34 10.30
N ASN A 66 -4.34 -0.69 11.59
CA ASN A 66 -3.54 -0.08 12.65
C ASN A 66 -2.02 -0.36 12.53
N LYS A 67 -1.60 -1.25 11.63
CA LYS A 67 -0.19 -1.49 11.32
C LYS A 67 0.39 -0.49 10.31
N TYR A 68 -0.46 0.23 9.59
CA TYR A 68 -0.05 1.16 8.54
C TYR A 68 -0.49 2.56 8.91
N LYS A 69 0.47 3.46 9.14
CA LYS A 69 0.19 4.88 9.36
C LYS A 69 0.23 5.64 8.05
N SER A 70 1.15 5.27 7.17
CA SER A 70 1.35 5.91 5.87
C SER A 70 1.39 4.89 4.73
N PHE A 71 1.33 5.36 3.48
CA PHE A 71 1.52 4.47 2.33
C PHE A 71 2.95 3.94 2.24
N ASP A 72 3.94 4.70 2.74
CA ASP A 72 5.31 4.21 2.84
C ASP A 72 5.41 2.97 3.75
N ASP A 73 4.62 2.88 4.85
CA ASP A 73 4.60 1.66 5.67
C ASP A 73 4.12 0.43 4.87
N VAL A 74 3.14 0.63 3.99
CA VAL A 74 2.60 -0.42 3.11
C VAL A 74 3.66 -0.85 2.10
N ILE A 75 4.27 0.12 1.43
CA ILE A 75 5.33 -0.11 0.42
C ILE A 75 6.51 -0.83 1.08
N GLU A 76 6.97 -0.38 2.25
CA GLU A 76 8.02 -1.04 3.01
C GLU A 76 7.68 -2.49 3.39
N SER A 77 6.41 -2.77 3.69
CA SER A 77 5.95 -4.12 4.02
C SER A 77 6.08 -5.05 2.82
N VAL A 78 5.74 -4.56 1.62
CA VAL A 78 5.99 -5.29 0.36
C VAL A 78 7.49 -5.46 0.13
N GLU A 79 8.29 -4.39 0.26
CA GLU A 79 9.75 -4.46 0.08
C GLU A 79 10.40 -5.50 1.01
N LYS A 80 9.92 -5.61 2.26
CA LYS A 80 10.39 -6.60 3.23
C LYS A 80 10.04 -8.03 2.83
N LYS A 81 8.92 -8.25 2.15
CA LYS A 81 8.50 -9.58 1.66
C LYS A 81 9.25 -10.00 0.40
N MET A 82 9.76 -9.04 -0.37
CA MET A 82 10.49 -9.29 -1.62
C MET A 82 12.02 -9.44 -1.46
N ASN A 83 12.55 -9.13 -0.26
CA ASN A 83 13.96 -9.31 0.10
C ASN A 83 14.17 -10.63 0.86
#